data_AF-A0A1B7IVP1-F1
#
_entry.id   AF-A0A1B7IVP1-F1
#
_cell.length_a   1.000
_cell.length_b   1.000
_cell.length_c   1.000
_cell.angle_alpha   90.00
_cell.angle_beta   90.00
_cell.angle_gamma   90.00
#
_symmetry.space_group_name_H-M   'P 1'
#
loop_
_entity.id
_entity.type
_entity.pdbx_description
1 polymer ?
#
loop_
_entity_poly.entity_id
_entity_poly.type
_entity_poly.pdbx_seq_one_letter_code
_entity_poly.pdbx_strand_id
1 'polypeptide(L)'
;MERVAKLFKNGRNQAVRLPVEFEFDTDRVYIRKDKDGNVILSKTPAKPEGWDNVFALLKKAKVPSNFLDEQERNQGTADRDPFAGMD
;
A
#
# COMPACT_ATOMS: atom_id res chain seq x y z
N MET A 1 5.73 -13.56 -8.40
CA MET A 1 6.83 -14.54 -8.23
C MET A 1 6.45 -15.45 -7.09
N GLU A 2 6.48 -16.76 -7.29
CA GLU A 2 6.13 -17.76 -6.27
C GLU A 2 7.31 -18.72 -6.10
N ARG A 3 7.61 -19.09 -4.86
CA ARG A 3 8.64 -20.07 -4.53
C ARG A 3 8.15 -20.99 -3.42
N VAL A 4 8.41 -22.28 -3.58
CA VAL A 4 8.22 -23.24 -2.50
C VAL A 4 9.34 -23.05 -1.48
N ALA A 5 8.99 -22.59 -0.28
CA ALA A 5 9.91 -22.44 0.84
C ALA A 5 9.88 -23.67 1.75
N LYS A 6 11.03 -23.99 2.37
CA LYS A 6 11.12 -25.11 3.30
C LYS A 6 10.63 -24.71 4.69
N LEU A 7 9.71 -25.51 5.23
CA LEU A 7 9.31 -25.45 6.63
C LEU A 7 10.23 -26.30 7.50
N PHE A 8 10.55 -25.79 8.68
CA PHE A 8 11.34 -26.50 9.69
C PHE A 8 10.88 -26.15 11.11
N LYS A 9 11.41 -26.86 12.10
CA LYS A 9 11.18 -26.58 13.53
C LYS A 9 12.33 -25.79 14.12
N ASN A 10 12.02 -24.76 14.89
CA ASN A 10 12.98 -24.07 15.76
C ASN A 10 12.49 -24.19 17.21
N GLY A 11 13.04 -25.18 17.92
CA GLY A 11 12.48 -25.62 19.21
C GLY A 11 11.03 -26.11 19.04
N ARG A 12 10.10 -25.52 19.80
CA ARG A 12 8.67 -25.83 19.73
C ARG A 12 7.95 -25.12 18.57
N ASN A 13 8.58 -24.09 17.99
CA ASN A 13 7.96 -23.25 16.98
C ASN A 13 8.19 -23.79 15.56
N GLN A 14 7.27 -23.46 14.66
CA GLN A 14 7.46 -23.66 13.22
C GLN A 14 8.11 -22.42 12.61
N ALA A 15 9.03 -22.63 11.67
CA ALA A 15 9.72 -21.56 10.96
C ALA A 15 9.75 -21.84 9.45
N VAL A 16 9.80 -20.76 8.67
CA VAL A 16 9.97 -20.78 7.21
C VAL A 16 11.37 -20.28 6.90
N ARG A 17 12.11 -20.97 6.04
CA ARG A 17 13.36 -20.42 5.47
C ARG A 17 13.00 -19.52 4.30
N LEU A 18 13.20 -18.21 4.45
CA LEU A 18 13.01 -17.26 3.36
C LEU A 18 14.13 -17.43 2.31
N PRO A 19 13.79 -17.64 1.03
CA PRO A 19 14.76 -17.50 -0.05
C PRO A 19 15.30 -16.06 -0.14
N VAL A 20 16.50 -15.90 -0.71
CA VAL A 20 17.21 -14.61 -0.77
C VAL A 20 16.37 -13.50 -1.43
N GLU A 21 15.59 -13.85 -2.45
CA GLU A 21 14.71 -12.91 -3.16
C GLU A 21 13.52 -12.40 -2.31
N PHE A 22 13.26 -13.00 -1.14
CA PHE A 22 12.22 -12.59 -0.19
C PHE A 22 12.79 -12.14 1.16
N GLU A 23 14.10 -11.91 1.26
CA GLU A 23 14.72 -11.42 2.50
C GLU A 23 14.24 -10.02 2.87
N PHE A 24 14.12 -9.79 4.18
CA PHE A 24 13.82 -8.48 4.74
C PHE A 24 15.11 -7.79 5.16
N ASP A 25 15.16 -6.48 5.02
CA ASP A 25 16.24 -5.60 5.50
C ASP A 25 16.06 -5.20 6.98
N THR A 26 15.21 -5.92 7.72
CA THR A 26 14.83 -5.63 9.11
C THR A 26 14.89 -6.92 9.94
N ASP A 27 15.11 -6.78 11.25
CA ASP A 27 15.17 -7.90 12.20
C ASP A 27 13.77 -8.41 12.61
N ARG A 28 12.72 -7.61 12.39
CA ARG A 28 11.36 -7.89 12.82
C ARG A 28 10.34 -7.55 11.74
N VAL A 29 9.30 -8.37 11.67
CA VAL A 29 8.15 -8.19 10.77
C VAL A 29 6.84 -8.41 11.53
N TYR A 30 5.78 -7.82 11.02
CA TYR A 30 4.42 -8.11 11.44
C TYR A 30 3.94 -9.37 10.71
N ILE A 31 3.27 -10.27 11.44
CA ILE A 31 2.63 -11.47 10.90
C ILE A 31 1.12 -11.36 11.08
N ARG A 32 0.36 -11.65 10.03
CA ARG A 32 -1.10 -11.76 10.10
C ARG A 32 -1.59 -12.94 9.27
N LYS A 33 -2.78 -13.43 9.61
CA LYS A 33 -3.51 -14.38 8.81
C LYS A 33 -4.71 -13.66 8.18
N ASP A 34 -4.89 -13.82 6.88
CA ASP A 34 -6.08 -13.29 6.19
C ASP A 34 -7.27 -14.25 6.28
N LYS A 35 -8.40 -13.83 5.70
CA LYS A 35 -9.64 -14.62 5.66
C LYS A 35 -9.51 -15.95 4.89
N ASP A 36 -8.59 -16.03 3.95
CA ASP A 36 -8.35 -17.22 3.12
C ASP A 36 -7.34 -18.17 3.80
N GLY A 37 -6.82 -17.78 4.96
CA GLY A 37 -5.89 -18.56 5.77
C GLY A 37 -4.42 -18.35 5.43
N ASN A 38 -4.10 -17.44 4.49
CA ASN A 38 -2.72 -17.14 4.10
C ASN A 38 -1.99 -16.42 5.23
N VAL A 39 -0.71 -16.75 5.41
CA VAL A 39 0.17 -16.06 6.35
C VAL A 39 0.93 -14.98 5.60
N ILE A 40 0.75 -13.73 6.01
CA ILE A 40 1.34 -12.56 5.39
C ILE A 40 2.36 -11.95 6.36
N LEU A 41 3.58 -11.74 5.86
CA LEU A 41 4.66 -11.06 6.55
C LEU A 41 4.83 -9.65 5.96
N SER A 42 4.96 -8.63 6.81
CA SER A 42 5.06 -7.22 6.38
C SER A 42 6.00 -6.42 7.27
N LYS A 43 6.74 -5.46 6.69
CA LYS A 43 7.57 -4.50 7.44
C LYS A 43 6.73 -3.51 8.24
N THR A 44 5.51 -3.24 7.79
CA THR A 44 4.59 -2.30 8.45
C THR A 44 3.39 -3.04 9.06
N PRO A 45 2.77 -2.49 10.12
CA PRO A 45 1.53 -3.03 10.66
C PRO A 45 0.47 -3.16 9.57
N ALA A 46 -0.44 -4.11 9.75
CA ALA A 46 -1.62 -4.21 8.91
C ALA A 46 -2.40 -2.89 8.99
N LYS A 47 -2.71 -2.30 7.84
CA LYS A 47 -3.70 -1.23 7.80
C LYS A 47 -5.08 -1.89 7.97
N PRO A 48 -6.00 -1.26 8.73
CA PRO A 48 -7.40 -1.65 8.72
C PRO A 48 -7.87 -1.83 7.27
N GLU A 49 -8.55 -2.94 7.00
CA GLU A 49 -9.17 -3.12 5.70
C GLU A 49 -10.26 -2.07 5.51
N GLY A 50 -10.30 -1.44 4.34
CA GLY A 50 -11.32 -0.47 3.97
C GLY A 50 -10.88 0.99 3.96
N TRP A 51 -11.86 1.87 3.75
CA TRP A 51 -11.66 3.30 3.51
C TRP A 51 -11.79 4.15 4.77
N ASP A 52 -11.98 3.53 5.94
CA ASP A 52 -12.23 4.23 7.21
C ASP A 52 -11.13 5.24 7.57
N ASN A 53 -9.86 4.86 7.37
CA ASN A 53 -8.74 5.77 7.57
C ASN A 53 -8.77 6.94 6.58
N VAL A 54 -9.17 6.70 5.34
CA VAL A 54 -9.30 7.77 4.34
C VAL A 54 -10.44 8.71 4.74
N PHE A 55 -11.59 8.19 5.16
CA PHE A 55 -12.70 9.00 5.65
C PHE A 55 -12.36 9.76 6.94
N ALA A 56 -11.61 9.15 7.85
CA ALA A 56 -11.11 9.82 9.04
C ALA A 56 -10.15 10.97 8.69
N LEU A 57 -9.31 10.80 7.67
CA LEU A 57 -8.45 11.85 7.16
C LEU A 57 -9.24 12.95 6.45
N LEU A 58 -10.24 12.61 5.63
CA LEU A 58 -11.11 13.58 4.96
C LEU A 58 -11.84 14.48 5.96
N LYS A 59 -12.32 13.94 7.08
CA LYS A 59 -12.94 14.74 8.16
C LYS A 59 -11.97 15.76 8.79
N LYS A 60 -10.66 15.49 8.76
CA LYS A 60 -9.61 16.38 9.27
C LYS A 60 -9.04 17.31 8.19
N ALA A 61 -9.31 17.02 6.92
CA ALA A 61 -8.79 17.79 5.81
C ALA A 61 -9.44 19.17 5.81
N LYS A 62 -8.61 20.21 5.67
CA LYS A 62 -9.09 21.57 5.43
C LYS A 62 -9.34 21.71 3.93
N VAL A 63 -10.54 21.33 3.51
CA VAL A 63 -10.98 21.48 2.12
C VAL A 63 -11.58 22.88 1.95
N PRO A 64 -11.06 23.71 1.03
CA PRO A 64 -11.65 25.01 0.71
C PRO A 64 -13.12 24.88 0.33
N SER A 65 -13.94 25.88 0.65
CA SER A 65 -15.38 25.84 0.34
C SER A 65 -15.68 25.87 -1.16
N ASN A 66 -14.74 26.37 -1.97
CA ASN A 66 -14.81 26.40 -3.42
C ASN A 66 -14.21 25.15 -4.09
N PHE A 67 -13.71 24.18 -3.32
CA PHE A 67 -13.05 23.00 -3.87
C PHE A 67 -14.03 22.16 -4.71
N LEU A 68 -13.69 21.94 -5.97
CA LEU A 68 -14.47 21.26 -7.01
C LEU A 68 -15.84 21.87 -7.29
N ASP A 69 -16.04 23.16 -6.99
CA ASP A 69 -17.25 23.86 -7.39
C ASP A 69 -17.30 24.07 -8.92
N GLU A 70 -18.46 24.51 -9.42
CA GLU A 70 -18.67 24.71 -10.86
C GLU A 70 -17.69 25.74 -11.46
N GLN A 71 -17.32 26.76 -10.68
CA GLN A 71 -16.45 27.85 -11.12
C GLN A 71 -14.99 27.38 -11.19
N GLU A 72 -14.49 26.68 -10.16
CA GLU A 72 -13.14 26.12 -10.12
C GLU A 72 -12.96 25.01 -11.16
N ARG A 73 -14.00 24.20 -11.40
CA ARG A 73 -13.97 23.15 -12.43
C ARG A 73 -14.05 23.67 -13.85
N ASN A 74 -14.51 24.90 -14.06
CA ASN A 74 -14.60 25.52 -15.38
C ASN A 74 -13.22 26.02 -15.86
N GLN A 75 -12.23 25.14 -15.90
CA GLN A 75 -10.84 25.44 -16.27
C GLN A 75 -10.64 25.58 -17.79
N GLY A 76 -11.72 25.47 -18.57
CA GLY A 76 -11.70 25.44 -20.03
C GLY A 76 -10.97 24.20 -20.58
N THR A 77 -10.85 24.15 -21.90
CA THR A 77 -9.97 23.22 -22.60
C THR A 77 -8.56 23.80 -22.63
N ALA A 78 -7.60 23.10 -22.02
CA ALA A 78 -6.19 23.42 -22.20
C ALA A 78 -5.70 22.79 -23.51
N ASP A 79 -5.32 23.63 -24.48
CA ASP A 79 -4.55 23.16 -25.62
C ASP A 79 -3.11 22.91 -25.16
N ARG A 80 -2.70 21.64 -25.14
CA ARG A 80 -1.36 21.23 -24.75
C ARG A 80 -0.73 20.52 -25.93
N ASP A 81 0.29 21.13 -26.51
CA ASP A 81 1.11 20.47 -27.51
C ASP A 81 2.11 19.54 -26.80
N PRO A 82 1.98 18.21 -26.95
CA PRO A 82 2.90 17.26 -26.33
C PRO A 82 4.31 17.28 -26.95
N PHE A 83 4.51 17.97 -28.07
CA PHE A 83 5.79 18.09 -28.78
C PHE A 83 6.43 19.48 -28.70
N ALA A 84 5.81 20.43 -27.98
CA ALA A 84 6.39 21.75 -27.79
C ALA A 84 7.79 21.64 -27.13
N GLY A 85 8.82 22.10 -27.82
CA GLY A 85 10.21 22.10 -27.35
C GLY A 85 11.03 20.83 -27.67
N MET A 86 10.54 19.95 -28.55
CA MET A 86 11.38 18.93 -29.18
C MET A 86 11.97 19.47 -30.47
N ASP A 87 13.14 20.11 -30.35
CA ASP A 87 14.06 20.37 -31.47
C ASP A 87 15.21 19.33 -31.46
#